data_AF-A0A7V5DLL1-F1
#
_entry.id   AF-A0A7V5DLL1-F1
#
_cell.length_a   1.000
_cell.length_b   1.000
_cell.length_c   1.000
_cell.angle_alpha   90.00
_cell.angle_beta   90.00
_cell.angle_gamma   90.00
#
_symmetry.space_group_name_H-M   'P 1'
#
loop_
_entity.id
_entity.type
_entity.pdbx_description
1 polymer ?
#
loop_
_entity_poly.entity_id
_entity_poly.type
_entity_poly.pdbx_seq_one_letter_code
_entity_poly.pdbx_strand_id
1 'polypeptide(L)' 'MSSVSCPECGATLQIGKYAEVGAKVVCPQCGAKLEVINVNPPEVDWVFNPPAPDEQDKDWILRERVRLMENADNDV' A
#
# COMPACT_ATOMS: atom_id res chain seq x y z
N MET A 1 15.83 1.04 -20.23
CA MET A 1 14.60 1.56 -19.62
C MET A 1 13.62 0.44 -19.75
N SER A 2 12.94 0.10 -18.67
CA SER A 2 12.01 -1.02 -18.66
C SER A 2 10.60 -0.46 -18.68
N SER A 3 9.68 -1.07 -19.44
CA SER A 3 8.30 -0.61 -19.54
C SER A 3 7.38 -1.54 -18.78
N VAL A 4 6.45 -0.97 -18.01
CA VAL A 4 5.40 -1.70 -17.29
C VAL A 4 4.05 -1.06 -17.58
N SER A 5 2.99 -1.86 -17.63
CA SER A 5 1.63 -1.33 -17.81
C SER A 5 1.05 -0.91 -16.47
N CYS A 6 0.41 0.26 -16.43
CA CYS A 6 -0.31 0.73 -15.25
C CYS A 6 -1.54 -0.18 -15.01
N PRO A 7 -1.70 -0.78 -13.82
CA PRO A 7 -2.84 -1.66 -13.53
C PRO A 7 -4.17 -0.88 -13.41
N GLU A 8 -4.14 0.44 -13.24
CA GLU A 8 -5.32 1.28 -13.08
C GLU A 8 -5.90 1.78 -14.43
N CYS A 9 -5.05 2.22 -15.36
CA CYS A 9 -5.49 2.82 -16.63
C CYS A 9 -4.97 2.10 -17.88
N GLY A 10 -4.08 1.11 -17.73
CA GLY A 10 -3.47 0.38 -18.86
C GLY A 10 -2.36 1.14 -19.60
N ALA A 11 -2.03 2.36 -19.18
CA ALA A 11 -0.98 3.17 -19.81
C ALA A 11 0.41 2.54 -19.66
N THR A 12 1.28 2.70 -20.66
CA THR A 12 2.69 2.27 -20.56
C THR A 12 3.51 3.25 -19.73
N LEU A 13 4.04 2.78 -18.62
CA LEU A 13 4.94 3.50 -17.72
C LEU A 13 6.40 3.14 -18.04
N GLN A 14 7.26 4.15 -18.05
CA GLN A 14 8.71 3.97 -18.23
C GLN A 14 9.37 3.96 -16.85
N ILE A 15 9.96 2.81 -16.49
CA ILE A 15 10.72 2.61 -15.27
C ILE A 15 12.21 2.84 -15.57
N GLY A 16 12.81 3.74 -14.78
CA GLY A 16 14.22 4.07 -14.87
C GLY A 16 15.11 2.86 -14.62
N LYS A 17 16.31 2.85 -15.21
CA LYS A 17 17.29 1.75 -15.04
C LYS A 17 17.79 1.58 -13.60
N TYR A 18 17.60 2.61 -12.78
CA TYR A 18 17.99 2.67 -11.37
C TYR A 18 16.78 2.56 -10.44
N ALA A 19 15.61 2.17 -10.95
CA ALA A 19 14.47 1.90 -10.09
C ALA A 19 14.74 0.63 -9.29
N GLU A 20 14.41 0.69 -8.00
CA GLU A 20 14.57 -0.40 -7.05
C GLU A 20 13.19 -0.84 -6.55
N VAL A 21 13.11 -2.04 -5.99
CA VAL A 21 11.90 -2.50 -5.31
C VAL A 21 11.61 -1.58 -4.12
N GLY A 22 10.36 -1.17 -3.95
CA GLY A 22 9.93 -0.14 -2.99
C GLY A 22 9.99 1.29 -3.54
N ALA A 23 10.43 1.50 -4.77
CA ALA A 23 10.42 2.82 -5.38
C ALA A 23 8.97 3.29 -5.65
N LYS A 24 8.62 4.47 -5.15
CA LYS A 24 7.32 5.10 -5.38
C LYS A 24 7.31 5.84 -6.72
N VAL A 25 6.36 5.50 -7.58
CA VAL A 25 6.17 6.10 -8.89
C VAL A 25 4.72 6.59 -9.04
N VAL A 26 4.52 7.67 -9.77
CA VAL A 26 3.18 8.20 -10.04
C VAL A 26 2.89 8.09 -11.52
N CYS A 27 1.75 7.50 -11.87
CA CYS A 27 1.32 7.41 -13.25
C CYS A 27 0.98 8.82 -13.78
N PRO A 28 1.65 9.34 -14.83
CA PRO A 28 1.36 10.66 -15.37
C PRO A 28 0.02 10.73 -16.11
N GLN A 29 -0.59 9.58 -16.42
CA GLN A 29 -1.83 9.52 -17.20
C GLN A 29 -3.10 9.53 -16.34
N CYS A 30 -3.10 8.85 -15.19
CA CYS A 30 -4.25 8.80 -14.27
C CYS A 30 -3.97 9.39 -12.88
N GLY A 31 -2.70 9.59 -12.51
CA GLY A 31 -2.31 10.05 -11.18
C GLY A 31 -2.19 8.94 -10.13
N ALA A 32 -2.35 7.66 -10.51
CA ALA A 32 -2.18 6.51 -9.61
C ALA A 32 -0.82 6.55 -8.91
N LYS A 33 -0.82 6.37 -7.59
CA LYS A 33 0.40 6.17 -6.80
C LYS A 33 0.72 4.69 -6.79
N LEU A 34 1.81 4.31 -7.43
CA LEU A 34 2.26 2.92 -7.56
C LEU A 34 3.63 2.73 -6.91
N GLU A 35 3.92 1.51 -6.52
CA GLU A 35 5.20 1.07 -5.97
C GLU A 35 5.78 -0.03 -6.86
N VAL A 36 7.09 0.03 -7.12
CA VAL A 36 7.79 -1.02 -7.85
C VAL A 36 7.95 -2.23 -6.94
N ILE A 37 7.32 -3.35 -7.26
CA ILE A 37 7.41 -4.60 -6.50
C ILE A 37 8.42 -5.58 -7.10
N ASN A 38 8.77 -5.41 -8.39
CA ASN A 38 9.77 -6.21 -9.09
C ASN A 38 10.47 -5.35 -10.16
N VAL A 39 11.73 -5.66 -10.45
CA VAL A 39 12.55 -4.97 -11.46
C VAL A 39 12.92 -5.85 -12.65
N ASN A 40 12.75 -7.18 -12.54
CA ASN A 40 13.06 -8.13 -13.60
C ASN A 40 12.15 -9.38 -13.54
N PRO A 41 11.01 -9.40 -14.24
CA PRO A 41 10.43 -8.32 -15.05
C PRO A 41 9.94 -7.13 -14.19
N PRO A 42 9.87 -5.91 -14.75
CA PRO A 42 9.36 -4.75 -14.03
C PRO A 42 7.86 -4.96 -13.70
N GLU A 43 7.52 -4.91 -12.43
CA GLU A 43 6.13 -4.99 -11.95
C GLU A 43 5.87 -3.88 -10.94
N VAL A 44 4.64 -3.35 -10.97
CA VAL A 44 4.19 -2.27 -10.10
C VAL A 44 2.83 -2.61 -9.50
N ASP A 45 2.60 -2.17 -8.27
CA ASP A 45 1.33 -2.33 -7.56
C ASP A 45 0.92 -1.02 -6.89
N TRP A 46 -0.32 -0.89 -6.42
CA TRP A 46 -0.76 0.31 -5.69
C TRP A 46 0.06 0.51 -4.41
N VAL A 47 0.48 1.75 -4.16
CA VAL A 47 1.14 2.07 -2.88
C VAL A 47 0.14 1.80 -1.76
N PHE A 48 0.50 0.91 -0.83
CA PHE A 48 -0.24 0.75 0.41
C PHE A 48 -0.12 2.05 1.22
N ASN A 49 -1.17 2.87 1.19
CA ASN A 49 -1.31 4.04 2.04
C ASN A 49 -2.33 3.71 3.13
N PRO A 50 -1.91 3.08 4.24
CA PRO A 50 -2.81 2.90 5.36
C PRO A 50 -3.30 4.29 5.79
N PRO A 51 -4.58 4.44 6.13
CA PRO A 51 -5.03 5.69 6.73
C PRO A 51 -4.11 6.00 7.92
N ALA A 52 -3.71 7.26 8.06
CA ALA A 52 -3.01 7.69 9.24
C ALA A 52 -3.84 7.31 10.48
N PRO A 53 -3.20 6.94 11.61
CA PRO A 53 -3.88 6.42 12.81
C PRO A 53 -4.88 7.38 13.48
N ASP A 54 -5.22 8.51 12.84
CA ASP A 54 -6.10 9.55 13.37
C ASP A 54 -7.40 9.80 12.57
N GLU A 55 -7.62 9.24 11.37
CA GLU A 55 -8.80 9.64 10.57
C GLU A 55 -9.82 8.56 10.26
N GLN A 56 -9.45 7.29 10.24
CA GLN A 56 -10.41 6.23 9.98
C GLN A 56 -10.09 5.05 10.89
N ASP A 57 -11.08 4.69 11.71
CA ASP A 57 -11.12 3.43 12.45
C ASP A 57 -10.49 3.46 13.86
N LYS A 58 -11.07 4.31 14.74
CA LYS A 58 -11.02 4.10 16.20
C LYS A 58 -11.75 2.81 16.61
N ASP A 59 -12.59 2.24 15.76
CA ASP A 59 -13.49 1.13 16.09
C ASP A 59 -12.75 -0.21 16.19
N TRP A 60 -11.85 -0.55 15.24
CA TRP A 60 -11.10 -1.83 15.33
C TRP A 60 -10.09 -1.89 16.48
N ILE A 61 -9.33 -0.81 16.75
CA ILE A 61 -8.39 -0.75 17.89
C ILE A 61 -9.16 -0.81 19.22
N LEU A 62 -10.33 -0.15 19.31
CA LEU A 62 -11.17 -0.21 20.50
C LEU A 62 -11.75 -1.62 20.71
N ARG A 63 -12.22 -2.30 19.66
CA ARG A 63 -12.79 -3.66 19.78
C ARG A 63 -11.76 -4.68 20.27
N GLU A 64 -10.55 -4.66 19.76
CA GLU A 64 -9.49 -5.56 20.23
C GLU A 64 -9.05 -5.22 21.67
N ARG A 65 -9.01 -3.93 22.02
CA ARG A 65 -8.69 -3.48 23.38
C ARG A 65 -9.76 -3.83 24.41
N VAL A 66 -11.05 -3.75 24.06
CA VAL A 66 -12.18 -4.17 24.91
C VAL A 66 -12.12 -5.68 25.15
N ARG A 67 -11.85 -6.47 24.11
CA ARG A 67 -11.72 -7.93 24.22
C ARG A 67 -10.60 -8.36 25.17
N LEU A 68 -9.48 -7.63 25.20
CA LEU A 68 -8.38 -7.89 26.13
C LEU A 68 -8.69 -7.44 27.56
N MET A 69 -9.55 -6.43 27.75
CA MET A 69 -10.00 -5.98 29.07
C MET A 69 -11.08 -6.91 29.67
N GLU A 70 -12.01 -7.43 28.87
CA GLU A 70 -13.07 -8.33 29.34
C GLU A 70 -12.55 -9.70 29.82
N ASN A 71 -11.36 -10.12 29.38
CA ASN A 71 -10.73 -11.37 29.84
C ASN A 71 -9.87 -11.20 31.10
N ALA A 72 -9.64 -9.98 31.58
CA ALA A 72 -8.89 -9.74 32.81
C ALA A 72 -9.76 -9.87 34.08
N ASP A 73 -11.09 -9.86 33.94
CA ASP A 73 -12.04 -9.98 35.06
C ASP A 73 -12.60 -11.40 35.25
N ASN A 74 -12.15 -12.40 34.47
CA ASN A 74 -12.64 -13.78 34.54
C ASN A 74 -11.64 -14.77 35.17
N ASP A 75 -10.74 -14.26 36.02
CA ASP A 75 -9.85 -15.04 36.91
C ASP A 75 -10.27 -14.81 38.38
N VAL A 76 -11.53 -15.13 38.69
CA VAL A 76 -12.06 -15.33 40.06
C VAL A 76 -12.85 -16.63 40.11
#